data_AF-A0A2T7PYJ5-F1
#
_entry.id   AF-A0A2T7PYJ5-F1
#
_cell.length_a   1.000
_cell.length_b   1.000
_cell.length_c   1.000
_cell.angle_alpha   90.00
_cell.angle_beta   90.00
_cell.angle_gamma   90.00
#
_symmetry.space_group_name_H-M   'P 1'
#
loop_
_entity.id
_entity.type
_entity.pdbx_description
1 polymer ?
#
loop_
_entity_poly.entity_id
_entity_poly.type
_entity_poly.pdbx_seq_one_letter_code
_entity_poly.pdbx_strand_id
1 'polypeptide(L)'
;MSEPFVQYPQNVTLRLNLGKKYELTYISLQFCSARPDSMAIFKSVDYGKTWVPFQYYSSDCKKMYSKSPRAAITKANEQEALCTEAYSNIDPLSGARVAFSTLEGRPSAYDFDNSPVLQDWVTATDIMVVFNKLNTYGDEAVDDEGARESYYYALSDFAVGGRCKCNGHASRCVANKEGRLVCECKHNTDGYDCEMCKRFHYDRPWQRATSTEAHECVGE
;
A
#
# COMPACT_ATOMS: atom_id res chain seq x y z
N MET A 1 18.74 -0.29 -9.18
CA MET A 1 19.34 1.04 -8.87
C MET A 1 18.80 2.05 -9.86
N SER A 2 18.66 3.31 -9.45
CA SER A 2 18.32 4.42 -10.35
C SER A 2 19.56 4.99 -11.04
N GLU A 3 19.35 5.94 -11.95
CA GLU A 3 20.40 6.86 -12.36
C GLU A 3 20.92 7.66 -11.16
N PRO A 4 22.20 8.10 -11.17
CA PRO A 4 22.76 8.95 -10.14
C PRO A 4 22.10 10.33 -10.09
N PHE A 5 22.07 10.90 -8.89
CA PHE A 5 21.65 12.27 -8.59
C PHE A 5 20.27 12.68 -9.14
N VAL A 6 19.30 11.75 -9.19
CA VAL A 6 17.89 12.06 -9.44
C VAL A 6 17.31 12.75 -8.20
N GLN A 7 17.51 14.08 -8.15
CA GLN A 7 17.18 14.93 -7.02
C GLN A 7 15.93 15.77 -7.28
N TYR A 8 15.24 16.18 -6.19
CA TYR A 8 14.07 17.04 -6.25
C TYR A 8 14.31 18.28 -7.14
N PRO A 9 13.40 18.63 -8.07
CA PRO A 9 12.02 18.14 -8.19
C PRO A 9 11.83 16.86 -9.02
N GLN A 10 12.91 16.24 -9.52
CA GLN A 10 12.82 14.95 -10.20
C GLN A 10 12.55 13.83 -9.19
N ASN A 11 11.95 12.73 -9.66
CA ASN A 11 11.61 11.60 -8.83
C ASN A 11 11.85 10.26 -9.54
N VAL A 12 11.95 9.21 -8.74
CA VAL A 12 11.98 7.83 -9.23
C VAL A 12 10.73 7.11 -8.76
N THR A 13 10.03 6.46 -9.68
CA THR A 13 8.75 5.80 -9.40
C THR A 13 8.84 4.30 -9.62
N LEU A 14 8.44 3.52 -8.61
CA LEU A 14 8.23 2.08 -8.69
C LEU A 14 6.74 1.80 -8.76
N ARG A 15 6.33 0.87 -9.62
CA ARG A 15 4.93 0.43 -9.74
C ARG A 15 4.86 -1.09 -9.68
N LEU A 16 3.96 -1.59 -8.84
CA LEU A 16 3.64 -3.00 -8.70
C LEU A 16 2.16 -3.21 -8.99
N ASN A 17 1.85 -3.99 -10.02
CA ASN A 17 0.49 -4.41 -10.35
C ASN A 17 0.23 -5.79 -9.75
N LEU A 18 -0.82 -5.91 -8.92
CA LEU A 18 -1.17 -7.15 -8.22
C LEU A 18 -2.13 -8.05 -9.03
N GLY A 19 -2.72 -7.55 -10.12
CA GLY A 19 -3.64 -8.27 -11.01
C GLY A 19 -5.03 -8.58 -10.43
N LYS A 20 -5.23 -8.38 -9.13
CA LYS A 20 -6.46 -8.59 -8.36
C LYS A 20 -6.48 -7.66 -7.15
N LYS A 21 -7.67 -7.43 -6.55
CA LYS A 21 -7.76 -6.74 -5.26
C LYS A 21 -7.19 -7.60 -4.13
N TYR A 22 -6.31 -7.00 -3.34
CA TYR A 22 -5.77 -7.53 -2.10
C TYR A 22 -6.20 -6.68 -0.91
N GLU A 23 -6.35 -7.31 0.25
CA GLU A 23 -6.35 -6.64 1.56
C GLU A 23 -4.91 -6.62 2.08
N LEU A 24 -4.29 -5.45 2.04
CA LEU A 24 -2.88 -5.28 2.38
C LEU A 24 -2.68 -5.10 3.88
N THR A 25 -1.71 -5.81 4.42
CA THR A 25 -1.28 -5.72 5.82
C THR A 25 -0.08 -4.80 5.96
N TYR A 26 0.88 -4.89 5.04
CA TYR A 26 2.06 -4.05 5.08
C TYR A 26 2.71 -3.85 3.71
N ILE A 27 3.52 -2.80 3.60
CA ILE A 27 4.46 -2.57 2.50
C ILE A 27 5.85 -2.40 3.11
N SER A 28 6.85 -3.07 2.54
CA SER A 28 8.22 -3.08 3.03
C SER A 28 9.21 -2.84 1.91
N LEU A 29 10.16 -1.94 2.14
CA LEU A 29 11.24 -1.59 1.23
C LEU A 29 12.57 -1.79 1.96
N GLN A 30 13.46 -2.61 1.41
CA GLN A 30 14.82 -2.76 1.91
C GLN A 30 15.79 -2.10 0.93
N PHE A 31 16.58 -1.14 1.44
CA PHE A 31 17.47 -0.33 0.63
C PHE A 31 18.91 -0.85 0.65
N CYS A 32 19.55 -0.84 -0.52
CA CYS A 32 20.99 -1.00 -0.66
C CYS A 32 21.72 0.34 -0.54
N SER A 33 21.05 1.44 -0.89
CA SER A 33 21.49 2.82 -0.67
C SER A 33 20.99 3.34 0.68
N ALA A 34 21.32 4.60 1.00
CA ALA A 34 20.58 5.33 2.02
C ALA A 34 19.09 5.43 1.63
N ARG A 35 18.23 5.57 2.64
CA ARG A 35 16.80 5.82 2.40
C ARG A 35 16.61 7.22 1.83
N PRO A 36 15.56 7.43 0.99
CA PRO A 36 15.16 8.76 0.58
C PRO A 36 14.93 9.67 1.79
N ASP A 37 15.31 10.94 1.66
CA ASP A 37 14.86 11.98 2.60
C ASP A 37 13.33 12.11 2.54
N SER A 38 12.77 12.03 1.33
CA SER A 38 11.34 12.14 1.11
C SER A 38 10.83 11.12 0.09
N MET A 39 9.81 10.36 0.48
CA MET A 39 9.09 9.43 -0.39
C MET A 39 7.60 9.34 -0.07
N ALA A 40 6.84 8.86 -1.03
CA ALA A 40 5.39 8.69 -0.93
C ALA A 40 4.97 7.32 -1.45
N ILE A 41 4.02 6.70 -0.77
CA ILE A 41 3.37 5.45 -1.18
C ILE A 41 1.94 5.80 -1.56
N PHE A 42 1.54 5.33 -2.74
CA PHE A 42 0.19 5.44 -3.27
C PHE A 42 -0.36 4.04 -3.55
N LYS A 43 -1.68 3.93 -3.57
CA LYS A 43 -2.39 2.74 -4.00
C LYS A 43 -3.41 3.07 -5.06
N SER A 44 -3.75 2.08 -5.88
CA SER A 44 -4.93 2.09 -6.75
C SER A 44 -5.90 1.03 -6.26
N VAL A 45 -7.20 1.24 -6.47
CA VAL A 45 -8.27 0.25 -6.25
C VAL A 45 -8.99 -0.13 -7.55
N ASP A 46 -8.57 0.46 -8.67
CA ASP A 46 -9.23 0.41 -9.97
C ASP A 46 -8.28 0.03 -11.11
N TYR A 47 -7.26 -0.78 -10.78
CA TYR A 47 -6.29 -1.34 -11.73
C TYR A 47 -5.38 -0.28 -12.38
N GLY A 48 -4.91 0.67 -11.56
CA GLY A 48 -3.92 1.68 -11.94
C GLY A 48 -4.49 2.91 -12.64
N LYS A 49 -5.82 3.05 -12.72
CA LYS A 49 -6.47 4.20 -13.38
C LYS A 49 -6.41 5.45 -12.51
N THR A 50 -6.71 5.30 -11.23
CA THR A 50 -6.59 6.36 -10.22
C THR A 50 -5.66 5.93 -9.10
N TRP A 51 -5.03 6.93 -8.48
CA TRP A 51 -4.04 6.75 -7.43
C TRP A 51 -4.42 7.62 -6.25
N VAL A 52 -4.51 7.01 -5.07
CA VAL A 52 -4.77 7.70 -3.81
C VAL A 52 -3.57 7.57 -2.88
N PRO A 53 -3.26 8.60 -2.07
CA PRO A 53 -2.19 8.53 -1.09
C PRO A 53 -2.40 7.42 -0.08
N PHE A 54 -1.32 6.72 0.27
CA PHE A 54 -1.34 5.64 1.27
C PHE A 54 -0.47 5.98 2.49
N GLN A 55 0.73 6.51 2.26
CA GLN A 55 1.66 6.94 3.32
C GLN A 55 2.70 7.93 2.77
N TYR A 56 3.13 8.88 3.60
CA TYR A 56 4.23 9.79 3.29
C TYR A 56 5.36 9.68 4.32
N TYR A 57 6.60 9.84 3.85
CA TYR A 57 7.79 9.94 4.68
C TYR A 57 8.59 11.14 4.21
N SER A 58 8.94 12.05 5.12
CA SER A 58 9.75 13.23 4.80
C SER A 58 10.35 13.83 6.07
N SER A 59 11.57 14.38 6.00
CA SER A 59 12.12 15.20 7.09
C SER A 59 11.39 16.54 7.26
N ASP A 60 10.67 17.01 6.22
CA ASP A 60 9.86 18.23 6.24
C ASP A 60 8.49 17.96 5.57
N CYS A 61 7.65 17.22 6.27
CA CYS A 61 6.30 16.86 5.83
C CYS A 61 5.44 18.06 5.39
N LYS A 62 5.62 19.21 6.05
CA LYS A 62 4.83 20.41 5.80
C LYS A 62 5.22 21.05 4.48
N LYS A 63 6.52 21.21 4.22
CA LYS A 63 7.01 21.79 2.97
C LYS A 63 6.86 20.84 1.79
N MET A 64 7.09 19.54 1.99
CA MET A 64 7.13 18.57 0.91
C MET A 64 5.74 18.09 0.46
N TYR A 65 4.85 17.82 1.41
CA TYR A 65 3.54 17.21 1.14
C TYR A 65 2.36 17.98 1.74
N SER A 66 2.58 19.16 2.31
CA SER A 66 1.54 19.94 3.00
C SER A 66 0.82 19.14 4.09
N LYS A 67 1.54 18.24 4.78
CA LYS A 67 1.02 17.37 5.84
C LYS A 67 1.67 17.69 7.18
N SER A 68 0.92 17.46 8.27
CA SER A 68 1.47 17.53 9.62
C SER A 68 2.20 16.21 9.97
N PRO A 69 3.44 16.26 10.49
CA PRO A 69 4.23 15.06 10.81
C PRO A 69 3.70 14.25 12.00
N ARG A 70 2.75 14.80 12.76
CA ARG A 70 2.14 14.19 13.96
C ARG A 70 0.62 14.27 13.95
N ALA A 71 0.01 14.24 12.75
CA ALA A 71 -1.44 14.16 12.65
C ALA A 71 -1.95 12.88 13.30
N ALA A 72 -2.93 13.00 14.18
CA ALA A 72 -3.58 11.86 14.81
C ALA A 72 -4.67 11.29 13.90
N ILE A 73 -4.76 9.96 13.82
CA ILE A 73 -5.92 9.29 13.22
C ILE A 73 -6.99 9.11 14.29
N THR A 74 -8.19 9.54 13.95
CA THR A 74 -9.41 9.39 14.72
C THR A 74 -10.41 8.56 13.92
N LYS A 75 -11.52 8.14 14.54
CA LYS A 75 -12.60 7.44 13.83
C LYS A 75 -13.17 8.23 12.63
N ALA A 76 -13.02 9.55 12.61
CA ALA A 76 -13.53 10.40 11.54
C ALA A 76 -12.63 10.43 10.29
N ASN A 77 -11.35 10.08 10.39
CA ASN A 77 -10.37 10.18 9.31
C ASN A 77 -9.51 8.92 9.17
N GLU A 78 -10.10 7.75 9.40
CA GLU A 78 -9.42 6.45 9.32
C GLU A 78 -8.92 6.04 7.93
N GLN A 79 -9.18 6.84 6.89
CA GLN A 79 -8.60 6.65 5.55
C GLN A 79 -7.61 7.76 5.18
N GLU A 80 -7.21 8.60 6.15
CA GLU A 80 -6.22 9.62 5.88
C GLU A 80 -4.81 9.00 5.81
N ALA A 81 -4.08 9.37 4.76
CA ALA A 81 -2.64 9.12 4.64
C ALA A 81 -1.86 10.12 5.48
N LEU A 82 -1.04 9.60 6.39
CA LEU A 82 -0.20 10.39 7.27
C LEU A 82 1.14 10.72 6.61
N CYS A 83 1.81 11.73 7.15
CA CYS A 83 3.23 11.94 6.93
C CYS A 83 3.97 11.79 8.25
N THR A 84 5.12 11.14 8.23
CA THR A 84 5.99 11.01 9.39
C THR A 84 7.43 11.25 9.00
N GLU A 85 8.22 11.73 9.95
CA GLU A 85 9.66 11.88 9.85
C GLU A 85 10.40 10.57 10.15
N ALA A 86 9.66 9.53 10.55
CA ALA A 86 10.23 8.20 10.70
C ALA A 86 10.87 7.74 9.39
N TYR A 87 12.10 7.25 9.49
CA TYR A 87 12.92 6.77 8.36
C TYR A 87 13.51 7.82 7.42
N SER A 88 13.34 9.12 7.72
CA SER A 88 13.94 10.20 6.92
C SER A 88 15.41 10.51 7.26
N ASN A 89 15.97 9.82 8.26
CA ASN A 89 17.41 9.91 8.58
C ASN A 89 18.24 9.13 7.56
N ILE A 90 19.41 9.67 7.21
CA ILE A 90 20.32 9.09 6.20
C ILE A 90 20.90 7.74 6.63
N ASP A 91 21.12 7.55 7.93
CA ASP A 91 21.67 6.31 8.48
C ASP A 91 20.63 5.19 8.65
N PRO A 92 20.98 3.92 8.36
CA PRO A 92 22.26 3.49 7.79
C PRO A 92 22.31 3.71 6.27
N LEU A 93 23.51 3.92 5.73
CA LEU A 93 23.76 4.10 4.29
C LEU A 93 23.47 2.85 3.44
N SER A 94 23.27 1.69 4.07
CA SER A 94 22.87 0.46 3.39
C SER A 94 22.16 -0.48 4.36
N GLY A 95 21.30 -1.35 3.82
CA GLY A 95 20.55 -2.34 4.59
C GLY A 95 19.36 -1.78 5.36
N ALA A 96 19.07 -0.48 5.23
CA ALA A 96 17.95 0.16 5.89
C ALA A 96 16.61 -0.43 5.41
N ARG A 97 15.66 -0.61 6.34
CA ARG A 97 14.30 -1.06 6.02
C ARG A 97 13.29 0.02 6.36
N VAL A 98 12.34 0.25 5.45
CA VAL A 98 11.13 1.03 5.72
C VAL A 98 9.94 0.10 5.66
N ALA A 99 9.15 0.09 6.72
CA ALA A 99 7.93 -0.67 6.82
C ALA A 99 6.74 0.26 7.05
N PHE A 100 5.69 0.06 6.28
CA PHE A 100 4.39 0.71 6.42
C PHE A 100 3.37 -0.36 6.80
N SER A 101 2.78 -0.26 8.00
CA SER A 101 1.64 -1.09 8.41
C SER A 101 0.34 -0.34 8.13
N THR A 102 -0.58 -0.98 7.40
CA THR A 102 -1.79 -0.29 6.89
C THR A 102 -2.77 0.08 8.01
N LEU A 103 -2.82 -0.72 9.09
CA LEU A 103 -3.76 -0.56 10.21
C LEU A 103 -3.13 0.10 11.45
N GLU A 104 -1.82 0.36 11.44
CA GLU A 104 -1.14 0.97 12.59
C GLU A 104 -1.72 2.35 12.93
N GLY A 105 -2.01 2.56 14.21
CA GLY A 105 -2.58 3.81 14.71
C GLY A 105 -4.04 4.07 14.32
N ARG A 106 -4.73 3.14 13.63
CA ARG A 106 -6.14 3.32 13.22
C ARG A 106 -7.09 2.76 14.29
N PRO A 107 -7.97 3.59 14.89
CA PRO A 107 -8.82 3.18 16.00
C PRO A 107 -9.63 1.91 15.76
N SER A 108 -10.24 1.72 14.60
CA SER A 108 -11.12 0.57 14.34
C SER A 108 -10.37 -0.69 13.91
N ALA A 109 -9.03 -0.71 13.98
CA ALA A 109 -8.22 -1.87 13.58
C ALA A 109 -8.55 -3.14 14.39
N TYR A 110 -8.94 -2.99 15.67
CA TYR A 110 -9.34 -4.12 16.52
C TYR A 110 -10.72 -4.69 16.16
N ASP A 111 -11.53 -3.94 15.41
CA ASP A 111 -12.86 -4.31 14.95
C ASP A 111 -12.93 -4.28 13.41
N PHE A 112 -11.85 -4.74 12.77
CA PHE A 112 -11.68 -4.67 11.32
C PHE A 112 -12.79 -5.41 10.55
N ASP A 113 -13.25 -6.56 11.06
CA ASP A 113 -14.31 -7.36 10.43
C ASP A 113 -15.63 -6.58 10.27
N ASN A 114 -15.88 -5.60 11.16
CA ASN A 114 -17.08 -4.76 11.14
C ASN A 114 -16.81 -3.32 10.65
N SER A 115 -15.57 -2.98 10.27
CA SER A 115 -15.20 -1.65 9.79
C SER A 115 -15.08 -1.61 8.26
N PRO A 116 -16.16 -1.29 7.52
CA PRO A 116 -16.08 -1.16 6.06
C PRO A 116 -15.07 -0.09 5.62
N VAL A 117 -14.90 0.95 6.44
CA VAL A 117 -13.92 2.03 6.23
C VAL A 117 -12.49 1.48 6.16
N LEU A 118 -12.11 0.63 7.11
CA LEU A 118 -10.78 0.03 7.11
C LEU A 118 -10.63 -1.09 6.09
N GLN A 119 -11.69 -1.85 5.82
CA GLN A 119 -11.69 -2.87 4.76
C GLN A 119 -11.42 -2.24 3.39
N ASP A 120 -12.00 -1.08 3.12
CA ASP A 120 -11.70 -0.30 1.91
C ASP A 120 -10.29 0.33 1.97
N TRP A 121 -9.89 0.84 3.12
CA TRP A 121 -8.54 1.41 3.32
C TRP A 121 -7.41 0.42 3.02
N VAL A 122 -7.54 -0.84 3.41
CA VAL A 122 -6.51 -1.85 3.12
C VAL A 122 -6.61 -2.43 1.70
N THR A 123 -7.70 -2.15 0.98
CA THR A 123 -7.91 -2.68 -0.37
C THR A 123 -7.01 -1.97 -1.38
N ALA A 124 -6.30 -2.75 -2.20
CA ALA A 124 -5.53 -2.23 -3.34
C ALA A 124 -5.43 -3.24 -4.50
N THR A 125 -5.30 -2.75 -5.73
CA THR A 125 -4.94 -3.52 -6.93
C THR A 125 -3.52 -3.25 -7.38
N ASP A 126 -2.99 -2.07 -7.06
CA ASP A 126 -1.65 -1.64 -7.47
C ASP A 126 -1.04 -0.77 -6.39
N ILE A 127 0.28 -0.85 -6.25
CA ILE A 127 1.08 -0.01 -5.36
C ILE A 127 2.07 0.81 -6.20
N MET A 128 2.20 2.08 -5.85
CA MET A 128 3.18 2.98 -6.44
C MET A 128 3.99 3.63 -5.33
N VAL A 129 5.31 3.53 -5.43
CA VAL A 129 6.24 4.20 -4.51
C VAL A 129 6.99 5.26 -5.29
N VAL A 130 7.00 6.49 -4.80
CA VAL A 130 7.66 7.63 -5.43
C VAL A 130 8.74 8.14 -4.49
N PHE A 131 10.00 8.06 -4.94
CA PHE A 131 11.15 8.64 -4.26
C PHE A 131 11.35 10.06 -4.77
N ASN A 132 11.06 11.06 -3.93
CA ASN A 132 10.98 12.45 -4.35
C ASN A 132 12.22 13.28 -4.00
N LYS A 133 12.99 12.88 -2.98
CA LYS A 133 14.20 13.61 -2.57
C LYS A 133 15.24 12.68 -1.97
N LEU A 134 16.47 12.77 -2.48
CA LEU A 134 17.62 12.05 -1.96
C LEU A 134 18.01 12.62 -0.60
N ASN A 135 18.55 11.77 0.26
CA ASN A 135 19.19 12.19 1.48
C ASN A 135 20.67 12.48 1.19
N THR A 136 21.15 13.65 1.58
CA THR A 136 22.52 14.11 1.30
C THR A 136 23.16 14.68 2.58
N TYR A 137 24.49 14.63 2.67
CA TYR A 137 25.23 15.22 3.80
C TYR A 137 25.47 16.73 3.63
N GLY A 138 25.07 17.34 2.51
CA GLY A 138 25.40 18.73 2.18
C GLY A 138 26.78 18.88 1.54
N ASP A 139 27.43 17.77 1.18
CA ASP A 139 28.70 17.68 0.48
C ASP A 139 28.55 17.69 -1.05
N GLU A 140 27.31 17.74 -1.56
CA GLU A 140 26.97 17.80 -2.98
C GLU A 140 27.26 19.15 -3.66
N ALA A 141 28.31 19.86 -3.25
CA ALA A 141 28.74 21.09 -3.89
C ALA A 141 28.86 20.87 -5.42
N VAL A 142 28.41 21.85 -6.20
CA VAL A 142 28.11 21.72 -7.64
C VAL A 142 29.29 21.20 -8.47
N ASP A 143 30.53 21.32 -7.96
CA ASP A 143 31.80 21.02 -8.64
C ASP A 143 32.42 19.66 -8.29
N ASP A 144 31.80 18.84 -7.42
CA ASP A 144 32.28 17.48 -7.13
C ASP A 144 31.41 16.42 -7.84
N GLU A 145 31.80 16.11 -9.08
CA GLU A 145 31.13 15.12 -9.92
C GLU A 145 31.15 13.71 -9.27
N GLY A 146 32.22 13.39 -8.54
CA GLY A 146 32.36 12.11 -7.83
C GLY A 146 31.41 11.97 -6.64
N ALA A 147 31.15 13.06 -5.91
CA ALA A 147 30.15 13.06 -4.84
C ALA A 147 28.74 12.79 -5.40
N ARG A 148 28.38 13.37 -6.54
CA ARG A 148 27.04 13.22 -7.14
C ARG A 148 26.79 11.82 -7.68
N GLU A 149 27.82 11.15 -8.21
CA GLU A 149 27.74 9.75 -8.65
C GLU A 149 27.41 8.78 -7.51
N SER A 150 27.74 9.14 -6.26
CA SER A 150 27.48 8.30 -5.08
C SER A 150 26.03 8.34 -4.59
N TYR A 151 25.25 9.35 -4.98
CA TYR A 151 23.87 9.55 -4.54
C TYR A 151 22.87 8.98 -5.53
N TYR A 152 22.25 7.85 -5.19
CA TYR A 152 21.22 7.20 -6.01
C TYR A 152 20.24 6.42 -5.13
N TYR A 153 19.12 5.98 -5.71
CA TYR A 153 18.18 5.08 -5.05
C TYR A 153 18.49 3.63 -5.42
N ALA A 154 18.64 2.76 -4.43
CA ALA A 154 18.75 1.32 -4.65
C ALA A 154 18.00 0.52 -3.60
N LEU A 155 17.25 -0.48 -4.07
CA LEU A 155 16.52 -1.45 -3.25
C LEU A 155 17.07 -2.85 -3.47
N SER A 156 17.15 -3.64 -2.40
CA SER A 156 17.34 -5.09 -2.46
C SER A 156 16.02 -5.84 -2.50
N ASP A 157 14.98 -5.31 -1.84
CA ASP A 157 13.69 -5.98 -1.71
C ASP A 157 12.53 -4.97 -1.70
N PHE A 158 11.44 -5.32 -2.37
CA PHE A 158 10.16 -4.61 -2.34
C PHE A 158 9.04 -5.62 -2.13
N ALA A 159 8.59 -5.73 -0.88
CA ALA A 159 7.57 -6.68 -0.47
C ALA A 159 6.25 -5.97 -0.14
N VAL A 160 5.15 -6.49 -0.69
CA VAL A 160 3.78 -6.07 -0.38
C VAL A 160 3.06 -7.26 0.23
N GLY A 161 2.83 -7.20 1.53
CA GLY A 161 2.22 -8.28 2.30
C GLY A 161 0.71 -8.08 2.45
N GLY A 162 -0.05 -9.14 2.20
CA GLY A 162 -1.51 -9.12 2.34
C GLY A 162 -2.13 -10.44 1.91
N ARG A 163 -3.45 -10.43 1.75
CA ARG A 163 -4.21 -11.58 1.26
C ARG A 163 -5.13 -11.17 0.12
N CYS A 164 -5.44 -12.11 -0.77
CA CYS A 164 -6.46 -11.91 -1.77
C CYS A 164 -7.79 -11.44 -1.13
N LYS A 165 -8.39 -10.38 -1.68
CA LYS A 165 -9.72 -9.95 -1.24
C LYS A 165 -10.77 -10.90 -1.82
N CYS A 166 -11.35 -11.71 -0.95
CA CYS A 166 -12.44 -12.64 -1.27
C CYS A 166 -13.66 -12.49 -0.34
N ASN A 167 -13.70 -11.39 0.44
CA ASN A 167 -14.75 -11.09 1.41
C ASN A 167 -15.07 -12.25 2.39
N GLY A 168 -14.08 -13.11 2.67
CA GLY A 168 -14.23 -14.28 3.54
C GLY A 168 -14.97 -15.48 2.92
N HIS A 169 -15.34 -15.43 1.64
CA HIS A 169 -16.05 -16.51 0.93
C HIS A 169 -15.15 -17.36 0.03
N ALA A 170 -13.83 -17.28 0.17
CA ALA A 170 -12.90 -18.21 -0.49
C ALA A 170 -11.64 -18.42 0.37
N SER A 171 -11.08 -19.63 0.32
CA SER A 171 -9.84 -19.96 1.02
C SER A 171 -8.58 -19.76 0.17
N ARG A 172 -8.73 -19.59 -1.14
CA ARG A 172 -7.62 -19.40 -2.08
C ARG A 172 -8.01 -18.61 -3.33
N CYS A 173 -6.99 -18.08 -3.99
CA CYS A 173 -7.08 -17.51 -5.33
C CYS A 173 -6.51 -18.46 -6.35
N VAL A 174 -7.11 -18.49 -7.54
CA VAL A 174 -6.69 -19.31 -8.67
C VAL A 174 -6.69 -18.47 -9.95
N ALA A 175 -5.88 -18.84 -10.93
CA ALA A 175 -5.97 -18.25 -12.26
C ALA A 175 -7.23 -18.77 -12.97
N ASN A 176 -8.04 -17.87 -13.54
CA ASN A 176 -9.17 -18.25 -14.38
C ASN A 176 -8.70 -18.71 -15.77
N LYS A 177 -9.64 -19.04 -16.66
CA LYS A 177 -9.35 -19.47 -18.04
C LYS A 177 -8.59 -18.43 -18.88
N GLU A 178 -8.66 -17.15 -18.50
CA GLU A 178 -7.99 -16.03 -19.16
C GLU A 178 -6.66 -15.68 -18.49
N GLY A 179 -6.21 -16.48 -17.50
CA GLY A 179 -4.97 -16.26 -16.75
C GLY A 179 -5.08 -15.18 -15.66
N ARG A 180 -6.26 -14.60 -15.43
CA ARG A 180 -6.47 -13.59 -14.38
C ARG A 180 -6.68 -14.26 -13.03
N LEU A 181 -6.03 -13.73 -12.00
CA LEU A 181 -6.21 -14.20 -10.63
C LEU A 181 -7.61 -13.83 -10.11
N VAL A 182 -8.38 -14.82 -9.66
CA VAL A 182 -9.74 -14.68 -9.12
C VAL A 182 -9.91 -15.50 -7.83
N CYS A 183 -10.90 -15.19 -7.01
CA CYS A 183 -11.24 -16.03 -5.87
C CYS A 183 -11.89 -17.35 -6.30
N GLU A 184 -11.55 -18.46 -5.64
CA GLU A 184 -12.30 -19.71 -5.79
C GLU A 184 -13.53 -19.69 -4.86
N CYS A 185 -14.57 -18.95 -5.26
CA CYS A 185 -15.72 -18.64 -4.41
C CYS A 185 -16.49 -19.87 -3.90
N LYS A 186 -16.86 -19.80 -2.61
CA LYS A 186 -17.69 -20.74 -1.84
C LYS A 186 -18.97 -20.02 -1.38
N HIS A 187 -19.69 -20.57 -0.40
CA HIS A 187 -20.83 -19.90 0.24
C HIS A 187 -21.90 -19.38 -0.74
N ASN A 188 -22.05 -20.08 -1.88
CA ASN A 188 -22.91 -19.68 -3.00
C ASN A 188 -22.69 -18.24 -3.52
N THR A 189 -21.47 -17.71 -3.36
CA THR A 189 -21.07 -16.41 -3.91
C THR A 189 -20.41 -16.56 -5.27
N ASP A 190 -20.40 -15.47 -6.03
CA ASP A 190 -19.81 -15.32 -7.35
C ASP A 190 -19.11 -13.94 -7.45
N GLY A 191 -18.49 -13.67 -8.58
CA GLY A 191 -17.72 -12.44 -8.82
C GLY A 191 -16.21 -12.61 -8.59
N TYR A 192 -15.44 -11.58 -8.90
CA TYR A 192 -13.98 -11.65 -8.85
C TYR A 192 -13.43 -11.77 -7.43
N ASP A 193 -14.12 -11.13 -6.50
CA ASP A 193 -13.81 -10.98 -5.09
C ASP A 193 -14.87 -11.68 -4.21
N CYS A 194 -15.74 -12.51 -4.78
CA CYS A 194 -16.90 -13.12 -4.11
C CYS A 194 -17.89 -12.09 -3.55
N GLU A 195 -18.10 -11.01 -4.30
CA GLU A 195 -18.83 -9.81 -3.92
C GLU A 195 -20.34 -9.85 -4.24
N MET A 196 -20.84 -10.97 -4.75
CA MET A 196 -22.26 -11.12 -5.08
C MET A 196 -22.72 -12.57 -4.90
N CYS A 197 -24.04 -12.79 -4.83
CA CYS A 197 -24.62 -14.13 -4.82
C CYS A 197 -24.69 -14.75 -6.22
N LYS A 198 -24.51 -16.07 -6.29
CA LYS A 198 -24.80 -16.86 -7.49
C LYS A 198 -26.28 -16.74 -7.86
N ARG A 199 -26.59 -17.01 -9.13
CA ARG A 199 -27.97 -17.12 -9.59
C ARG A 199 -28.74 -18.13 -8.74
N PHE A 200 -30.01 -17.81 -8.47
CA PHE A 200 -30.94 -18.58 -7.63
C PHE A 200 -30.59 -18.66 -6.13
N HIS A 201 -29.63 -17.87 -5.65
CA HIS A 201 -29.30 -17.78 -4.22
C HIS A 201 -29.54 -16.36 -3.69
N TYR A 202 -30.75 -15.85 -3.90
CA TYR A 202 -31.14 -14.46 -3.62
C TYR A 202 -32.15 -14.32 -2.47
N ASP A 203 -32.33 -15.36 -1.65
CA ASP A 203 -33.31 -15.37 -0.55
C ASP A 203 -32.99 -14.33 0.55
N ARG A 204 -31.72 -13.90 0.64
CA ARG A 204 -31.29 -12.76 1.45
C ARG A 204 -30.18 -11.94 0.76
N PRO A 205 -29.99 -10.67 1.14
CA PRO A 205 -28.90 -9.84 0.61
C PRO A 205 -27.52 -10.46 0.87
N TRP A 206 -26.61 -10.29 -0.09
CA TRP A 206 -25.19 -10.63 0.09
C TRP A 206 -24.58 -9.81 1.23
N GLN A 207 -23.72 -10.45 2.03
CA GLN A 207 -22.91 -9.79 3.03
C GLN A 207 -21.53 -10.45 3.08
N ARG A 208 -20.51 -9.66 3.42
CA ARG A 208 -19.16 -10.16 3.69
C ARG A 208 -19.18 -11.08 4.92
N ALA A 209 -18.46 -12.21 4.88
CA ALA A 209 -18.30 -13.06 6.04
C ALA A 209 -17.52 -12.37 7.18
N THR A 210 -17.95 -12.60 8.42
CA THR A 210 -17.27 -12.17 9.64
C THR A 210 -16.64 -13.38 10.35
N SER A 211 -15.93 -13.15 11.45
CA SER A 211 -15.41 -14.23 12.29
C SER A 211 -16.50 -15.07 12.98
N THR A 212 -17.72 -14.54 13.12
CA THR A 212 -18.85 -15.21 13.78
C THR A 212 -19.90 -15.74 12.82
N GLU A 213 -20.12 -15.08 11.68
CA GLU A 213 -21.15 -15.44 10.72
C GLU A 213 -20.58 -15.53 9.30
N ALA A 214 -20.82 -16.66 8.62
CA ALA A 214 -20.29 -16.92 7.28
C ALA A 214 -21.03 -16.15 6.18
N HIS A 215 -22.25 -15.68 6.47
CA HIS A 215 -23.11 -14.92 5.56
C HIS A 215 -23.23 -15.52 4.16
N GLU A 216 -23.43 -16.85 4.09
CA GLU A 216 -23.61 -17.54 2.82
C GLU A 216 -24.88 -17.09 2.09
N CYS A 217 -24.83 -17.08 0.75
CA CYS A 217 -26.02 -16.85 -0.05
C CYS A 217 -26.94 -18.08 -0.01
N VAL A 218 -28.23 -17.83 0.18
CA VAL A 218 -29.25 -18.86 0.37
C VAL A 218 -30.18 -18.88 -0.85
N GLY A 219 -30.46 -20.08 -1.36
CA GLY A 219 -31.46 -20.31 -2.39
C GLY A 219 -32.67 -21.03 -1.81
N GLU A 220 -33.80 -20.93 -2.52
CA GLU A 220 -35.01 -21.72 -2.23
C GLU A 220 -34.83 -23.22 -2.48
#